data_AF-A0A6B3F6S1-F1
#
_entry.id   AF-A0A6B3F6S1-F1
#
_cell.length_a   1.000
_cell.length_b   1.000
_cell.length_c   1.000
_cell.angle_alpha   90.00
_cell.angle_beta   90.00
_cell.angle_gamma   90.00
#
_symmetry.space_group_name_H-M   'P 1'
#
loop_
_entity.id
_entity.type
_entity.pdbx_description
1 polymer ?
#
loop_
_entity_poly.entity_id
_entity_poly.type
_entity_poly.pdbx_seq_one_letter_code
_entity_poly.pdbx_strand_id
1 'polypeptide(L)'
;MSLAQLHYTSATAGDGPESGEDAKIPARFTAVDAAIPAAALTEAGPLLAYEPPAGTARQVTENALRALPESFSFSALSDGSHLLARTVPVRTPQLSSLRFHAHAVHLPAGTRLPDGMPPITACRSARWAATTPDRVTAVDPVTALSVATGRAAEREGLNDFAVSRGPWLAGVLADLRGLDEPAESAAEPVKVVLVERQSADVARWIALAAAVLPPDTTERLTFTTYTRHPERAPQRVVGVLPQDAHELSGPGFRVHTCTGPRPQGTVGDAWAETVARIWRSRTPELFLEAAALPGEPYAAGPVAVTALCAGIALGPCGRSAAAAWAAERPYALDAKRTRQLVDALTSTGVDDRTGAEFDAAGRLFAALDGRSPA
;
A
#
# COMPACT_ATOMS: atom_id res chain seq x y z
N MET A 1 12.95 10.75 -19.70
CA MET A 1 14.10 9.89 -19.35
C MET A 1 13.66 8.45 -19.53
N SER A 2 14.53 7.56 -20.02
CA SER A 2 14.23 6.12 -20.06
C SER A 2 14.60 5.50 -18.72
N LEU A 3 13.74 4.64 -18.19
CA LEU A 3 14.05 3.85 -17.00
C LEU A 3 14.82 2.58 -17.43
N ALA A 4 15.86 2.22 -16.68
CA ALA A 4 16.67 1.05 -16.98
C ALA A 4 15.93 -0.23 -16.53
N GLN A 5 15.93 -1.26 -17.37
CA GLN A 5 15.16 -2.49 -17.13
C GLN A 5 16.01 -3.75 -17.12
N LEU A 6 15.47 -4.78 -16.48
CA LEU A 6 16.04 -6.12 -16.48
C LEU A 6 14.93 -7.18 -16.49
N HIS A 7 15.30 -8.36 -16.97
CA HIS A 7 14.46 -9.55 -16.98
C HIS A 7 15.15 -10.72 -16.30
N TYR A 8 14.40 -11.42 -15.47
CA TYR A 8 14.87 -12.54 -14.66
C TYR A 8 13.88 -13.71 -14.76
N THR A 9 14.37 -14.94 -14.85
CA THR A 9 13.50 -16.12 -14.98
C THR A 9 14.12 -17.33 -14.29
N SER A 10 13.29 -18.30 -13.92
CA SER A 10 13.80 -19.62 -13.51
C SER A 10 14.66 -20.22 -14.62
N ALA A 11 15.65 -21.00 -14.27
CA ALA A 11 16.58 -21.63 -15.20
C ALA A 11 15.96 -22.90 -15.82
N THR A 12 16.48 -23.28 -16.98
CA THR A 12 16.09 -24.49 -17.71
C THR A 12 16.82 -25.72 -17.15
N ALA A 13 16.24 -26.92 -17.28
CA ALA A 13 16.99 -28.15 -17.05
C ALA A 13 18.21 -28.16 -18.00
N GLY A 14 19.41 -28.21 -17.43
CA GLY A 14 20.69 -27.99 -18.13
C GLY A 14 21.56 -26.89 -17.50
N ASP A 15 21.01 -26.05 -16.62
CA ASP A 15 21.69 -24.88 -16.04
C ASP A 15 21.95 -25.00 -14.52
N GLY A 16 21.83 -26.19 -13.92
CA GLY A 16 22.06 -26.41 -12.49
C GLY A 16 22.75 -27.76 -12.21
N PRO A 17 23.46 -27.89 -11.06
CA PRO A 17 24.17 -29.13 -10.73
C PRO A 17 23.19 -30.31 -10.62
N GLU A 18 23.62 -31.46 -11.13
CA GLU A 18 22.89 -32.74 -11.09
C GLU A 18 22.83 -33.30 -9.66
N SER A 19 21.96 -32.76 -8.81
CA SER A 19 21.62 -33.41 -7.54
C SER A 19 20.27 -32.96 -7.04
N GLY A 20 19.33 -33.91 -6.97
CA GLY A 20 18.02 -33.72 -6.39
C GLY A 20 18.07 -33.83 -4.87
N GLU A 21 17.69 -32.75 -4.19
CA GLU A 21 17.05 -32.67 -2.87
C GLU A 21 16.81 -31.18 -2.58
N ASP A 22 15.57 -30.78 -2.29
CA ASP A 22 15.09 -29.45 -1.80
C ASP A 22 15.80 -28.16 -2.28
N ALA A 23 16.44 -28.19 -3.46
CA ALA A 23 17.21 -27.08 -3.97
C ALA A 23 16.32 -26.05 -4.65
N LYS A 24 16.45 -24.79 -4.20
CA LYS A 24 15.93 -23.56 -4.81
C LYS A 24 16.01 -23.66 -6.33
N ILE A 25 14.91 -23.37 -7.03
CA ILE A 25 14.89 -23.36 -8.50
C ILE A 25 16.01 -22.40 -8.97
N PRO A 26 17.06 -22.89 -9.65
CA PRO A 26 18.11 -22.02 -10.16
C PRO A 26 17.46 -20.99 -11.08
N ALA A 27 17.94 -19.74 -11.11
CA ALA A 27 17.34 -18.65 -11.87
C ALA A 27 18.43 -17.74 -12.45
N ARG A 28 18.13 -17.00 -13.51
CA ARG A 28 19.10 -16.20 -14.27
C ARG A 28 18.49 -14.94 -14.85
N PHE A 29 19.35 -13.95 -15.09
CA PHE A 29 19.03 -12.79 -15.92
C PHE A 29 19.01 -13.19 -17.41
N THR A 30 18.05 -12.66 -18.17
CA THR A 30 17.93 -12.92 -19.61
C THR A 30 18.13 -11.69 -20.48
N ALA A 31 17.90 -10.50 -19.91
CA ALA A 31 18.18 -9.21 -20.53
C ALA A 31 18.41 -8.19 -19.40
N VAL A 32 19.41 -7.34 -19.53
CA VAL A 32 19.79 -6.33 -18.54
C VAL A 32 20.32 -5.10 -19.27
N ASP A 33 19.79 -3.93 -18.94
CA ASP A 33 20.34 -2.66 -19.44
C ASP A 33 21.72 -2.37 -18.82
N ALA A 34 22.67 -1.92 -19.64
CA ALA A 34 24.04 -1.61 -19.22
C ALA A 34 24.14 -0.50 -18.15
N ALA A 35 23.08 0.30 -17.99
CA ALA A 35 23.02 1.33 -16.96
C ALA A 35 22.83 0.78 -15.54
N ILE A 36 22.48 -0.51 -15.39
CA ILE A 36 22.23 -1.13 -14.08
C ILE A 36 23.55 -1.62 -13.48
N PRO A 37 23.95 -1.13 -12.29
CA PRO A 37 25.19 -1.55 -11.64
C PRO A 37 25.21 -3.05 -11.29
N ALA A 38 26.38 -3.69 -11.37
CA ALA A 38 26.52 -5.11 -11.04
C ALA A 38 26.13 -5.43 -9.59
N ALA A 39 26.41 -4.53 -8.63
CA ALA A 39 25.99 -4.68 -7.24
C ALA A 39 24.45 -4.73 -7.10
N ALA A 40 23.74 -3.86 -7.83
CA ALA A 40 22.28 -3.87 -7.87
C ALA A 40 21.74 -5.19 -8.45
N LEU A 41 22.42 -5.81 -9.43
CA LEU A 41 22.03 -7.12 -9.96
C LEU A 41 22.20 -8.24 -8.94
N THR A 42 23.26 -8.20 -8.12
CA THR A 42 23.46 -9.17 -7.03
C THR A 42 22.33 -9.11 -6.01
N GLU A 43 21.90 -7.90 -5.64
CA GLU A 43 20.77 -7.69 -4.72
C GLU A 43 19.41 -8.01 -5.37
N ALA A 44 19.25 -7.75 -6.67
CA ALA A 44 18.00 -7.95 -7.39
C ALA A 44 17.59 -9.43 -7.49
N GLY A 45 18.53 -10.35 -7.70
CA GLY A 45 18.23 -11.78 -7.90
C GLY A 45 17.32 -12.39 -6.82
N PRO A 46 17.66 -12.28 -5.52
CA PRO A 46 16.80 -12.71 -4.42
C PRO A 46 15.43 -12.02 -4.37
N LEU A 47 15.35 -10.73 -4.69
CA LEU A 47 14.11 -9.95 -4.67
C LEU A 47 13.12 -10.34 -5.77
N LEU A 48 13.64 -10.86 -6.89
CA LEU A 48 12.86 -11.24 -8.08
C LEU A 48 12.49 -12.71 -8.09
N ALA A 49 13.07 -13.51 -7.20
CA ALA A 49 12.74 -14.92 -7.07
C ALA A 49 11.27 -15.09 -6.71
N TYR A 50 10.63 -16.08 -7.33
CA TYR A 50 9.24 -16.42 -7.05
C TYR A 50 9.15 -17.87 -6.63
N GLU A 51 8.43 -18.08 -5.54
CA GLU A 51 8.05 -19.39 -5.05
C GLU A 51 6.52 -19.44 -4.99
N PRO A 52 5.89 -20.48 -5.55
CA PRO A 52 4.44 -20.58 -5.53
C PRO A 52 3.91 -20.87 -4.12
N PRO A 53 2.61 -20.69 -3.88
CA PRO A 53 2.02 -20.96 -2.58
C PRO A 53 2.25 -22.40 -2.12
N ALA A 54 2.29 -22.61 -0.81
CA ALA A 54 2.44 -23.96 -0.25
C ALA A 54 1.37 -24.92 -0.82
N GLY A 55 1.80 -26.13 -1.19
CA GLY A 55 0.92 -27.16 -1.77
C GLY A 55 0.65 -27.02 -3.29
N THR A 56 1.26 -26.05 -3.96
CA THR A 56 1.15 -25.94 -5.43
C THR A 56 1.79 -27.14 -6.13
N ALA A 57 1.02 -27.81 -7.00
CA ALA A 57 1.53 -28.93 -7.79
C ALA A 57 2.63 -28.49 -8.75
N ARG A 58 3.62 -29.37 -9.01
CA ARG A 58 4.71 -29.08 -9.97
C ARG A 58 4.22 -28.97 -11.42
N GLN A 59 3.20 -29.76 -11.77
CA GLN A 59 2.50 -29.69 -13.05
C GLN A 59 1.19 -28.95 -12.86
N VAL A 60 1.03 -27.85 -13.58
CA VAL A 60 -0.07 -26.91 -13.38
C VAL A 60 -0.86 -26.79 -14.67
N THR A 61 -2.19 -26.99 -14.58
CA THR A 61 -3.10 -26.72 -15.70
C THR A 61 -3.15 -25.23 -15.99
N GLU A 62 -3.62 -24.82 -17.16
CA GLU A 62 -3.67 -23.39 -17.48
C GLU A 62 -4.61 -22.60 -16.55
N ASN A 63 -5.71 -23.22 -16.11
CA ASN A 63 -6.60 -22.61 -15.12
C ASN A 63 -5.93 -22.46 -13.76
N ALA A 64 -5.17 -23.47 -13.32
CA ALA A 64 -4.43 -23.39 -12.06
C ALA A 64 -3.28 -22.36 -12.16
N LEU A 65 -2.65 -22.20 -13.32
CA LEU A 65 -1.62 -21.18 -13.56
C LEU A 65 -2.21 -19.77 -13.41
N ARG A 66 -3.38 -19.52 -14.01
CA ARG A 66 -4.10 -18.24 -13.89
C ARG A 66 -4.56 -17.92 -12.47
N ALA A 67 -4.68 -18.91 -11.60
CA ALA A 67 -5.08 -18.75 -10.21
C ALA A 67 -3.89 -18.47 -9.27
N LEU A 68 -2.65 -18.65 -9.74
CA LEU A 68 -1.46 -18.37 -8.93
C LEU A 68 -1.24 -16.86 -8.78
N PRO A 69 -0.74 -16.41 -7.61
CA PRO A 69 -0.54 -14.99 -7.35
C PRO A 69 0.58 -14.42 -8.22
N GLU A 70 0.37 -13.19 -8.69
CA GLU A 70 1.45 -12.37 -9.21
C GLU A 70 2.08 -11.56 -8.07
N SER A 71 3.39 -11.40 -8.09
CA SER A 71 4.10 -10.51 -7.16
C SER A 71 4.42 -9.20 -7.85
N PHE A 72 4.01 -8.09 -7.23
CA PHE A 72 4.41 -6.75 -7.60
C PHE A 72 5.14 -6.14 -6.40
N SER A 73 6.37 -5.68 -6.60
CA SER A 73 7.22 -5.25 -5.49
C SER A 73 7.95 -3.95 -5.78
N PHE A 74 8.17 -3.18 -4.72
CA PHE A 74 9.01 -1.99 -4.68
C PHE A 74 9.98 -2.13 -3.52
N SER A 75 11.27 -2.21 -3.84
CA SER A 75 12.33 -2.55 -2.88
C SER A 75 13.43 -1.48 -2.91
N ALA A 76 13.91 -1.08 -1.73
CA ALA A 76 15.12 -0.28 -1.62
C ALA A 76 16.36 -1.20 -1.76
N LEU A 77 17.40 -0.68 -2.41
CA LEU A 77 18.71 -1.33 -2.56
C LEU A 77 19.74 -0.64 -1.66
N SER A 78 20.86 -1.32 -1.41
CA SER A 78 21.89 -0.83 -0.47
C SER A 78 22.54 0.50 -0.89
N ASP A 79 22.54 0.82 -2.18
CA ASP A 79 23.07 2.06 -2.76
C ASP A 79 22.06 3.24 -2.71
N GLY A 80 20.90 3.04 -2.08
CA GLY A 80 19.82 4.03 -2.00
C GLY A 80 18.97 4.12 -3.28
N SER A 81 19.25 3.31 -4.29
CA SER A 81 18.39 3.13 -5.45
C SER A 81 17.22 2.21 -5.12
N HIS A 82 16.27 2.08 -6.05
CA HIS A 82 15.09 1.22 -5.87
C HIS A 82 14.87 0.30 -7.06
N LEU A 83 14.22 -0.83 -6.78
CA LEU A 83 13.81 -1.81 -7.78
C LEU A 83 12.28 -1.96 -7.73
N LEU A 84 11.63 -1.66 -8.86
CA LEU A 84 10.20 -1.87 -9.07
C LEU A 84 10.02 -3.07 -9.99
N ALA A 85 9.36 -4.13 -9.53
CA ALA A 85 9.31 -5.39 -10.25
C ALA A 85 7.91 -5.99 -10.31
N ARG A 86 7.62 -6.68 -11.41
CA ARG A 86 6.48 -7.59 -11.55
C ARG A 86 7.01 -8.99 -11.87
N THR A 87 6.65 -9.95 -11.02
CA THR A 87 6.97 -11.36 -11.20
C THR A 87 5.69 -12.17 -11.36
N VAL A 88 5.61 -12.93 -12.45
CA VAL A 88 4.46 -13.74 -12.81
C VAL A 88 4.83 -15.22 -12.92
N PRO A 89 3.96 -16.13 -12.48
CA PRO A 89 4.09 -17.55 -12.76
C PRO A 89 3.87 -17.79 -14.26
N VAL A 90 4.74 -18.58 -14.88
CA VAL A 90 4.65 -18.98 -16.29
C VAL A 90 4.78 -20.50 -16.42
N ARG A 91 4.34 -21.04 -17.55
CA ARG A 91 4.44 -22.47 -17.85
C ARG A 91 5.32 -22.66 -19.08
N THR A 92 6.17 -23.68 -19.07
CA THR A 92 6.86 -24.10 -20.30
C THR A 92 5.96 -24.97 -21.17
N PRO A 93 5.93 -24.75 -22.49
CA PRO A 93 5.16 -25.57 -23.41
C PRO A 93 5.53 -27.06 -23.34
N GLN A 94 6.81 -27.37 -23.12
CA GLN A 94 7.35 -28.73 -23.26
C GLN A 94 7.11 -29.64 -22.05
N LEU A 95 7.13 -29.10 -20.82
CA LEU A 95 7.12 -29.91 -19.60
C LEU A 95 5.91 -29.66 -18.69
N SER A 96 5.04 -28.71 -19.04
CA SER A 96 3.97 -28.19 -18.17
C SER A 96 4.43 -27.86 -16.74
N SER A 97 5.74 -27.64 -16.58
CA SER A 97 6.36 -27.33 -15.32
C SER A 97 6.19 -25.84 -15.01
N LEU A 98 5.90 -25.57 -13.74
CA LEU A 98 5.79 -24.21 -13.25
C LEU A 98 7.16 -23.51 -13.25
N ARG A 99 7.18 -22.29 -13.77
CA ARG A 99 8.32 -21.37 -13.82
C ARG A 99 7.84 -19.97 -13.45
N PHE A 100 8.73 -19.01 -13.49
CA PHE A 100 8.37 -17.61 -13.35
C PHE A 100 9.13 -16.72 -14.33
N HIS A 101 8.55 -15.57 -14.61
CA HIS A 101 9.18 -14.46 -15.29
C HIS A 101 9.05 -13.21 -14.44
N ALA A 102 10.16 -12.52 -14.21
CA ALA A 102 10.20 -11.21 -13.59
C ALA A 102 10.68 -10.16 -14.60
N HIS A 103 9.95 -9.05 -14.67
CA HIS A 103 10.35 -7.84 -15.35
C HIS A 103 10.50 -6.74 -14.29
N ALA A 104 11.65 -6.10 -14.25
CA ALA A 104 11.95 -5.08 -13.26
C ALA A 104 12.57 -3.83 -13.88
N VAL A 105 12.32 -2.72 -13.21
CA VAL A 105 12.80 -1.39 -13.54
C VAL A 105 13.64 -0.88 -12.37
N HIS A 106 14.87 -0.46 -12.67
CA HIS A 106 15.78 0.16 -11.73
C HIS A 106 15.57 1.68 -11.71
N LEU A 107 15.42 2.23 -10.51
CA LEU A 107 15.30 3.66 -10.25
C LEU A 107 16.55 4.12 -9.50
N PRO A 108 17.47 4.88 -10.13
CA PRO A 108 18.66 5.39 -9.45
C PRO A 108 18.31 6.18 -8.18
N ALA A 109 19.25 6.26 -7.24
CA ALA A 109 19.06 7.00 -5.99
C ALA A 109 18.56 8.44 -6.26
N GLY A 110 17.53 8.86 -5.53
CA GLY A 110 16.88 10.16 -5.71
C GLY A 110 15.95 10.28 -6.93
N THR A 111 15.82 9.24 -7.76
CA THR A 111 14.92 9.24 -8.91
C THR A 111 13.51 8.83 -8.49
N ARG A 112 12.54 9.69 -8.76
CA ARG A 112 11.11 9.42 -8.56
C ARG A 112 10.49 8.88 -9.86
N LEU A 113 9.37 8.20 -9.74
CA LEU A 113 8.54 7.91 -10.92
C LEU A 113 8.02 9.21 -11.56
N PRO A 114 7.68 9.19 -12.86
CA PRO A 114 7.10 10.35 -13.54
C PRO A 114 5.91 10.93 -12.78
N ASP A 115 5.79 12.26 -12.78
CA ASP A 115 4.74 13.02 -12.10
C ASP A 115 4.66 12.79 -10.58
N GLY A 116 5.70 12.25 -9.94
CA GLY A 116 5.71 11.94 -8.50
C GLY A 116 4.71 10.85 -8.13
N MET A 117 4.32 9.99 -9.08
CA MET A 117 3.33 8.95 -8.83
C MET A 117 3.86 7.90 -7.84
N PRO A 118 3.01 7.40 -6.92
CA PRO A 118 3.37 6.30 -6.02
C PRO A 118 3.76 5.03 -6.80
N PRO A 119 4.78 4.26 -6.36
CA PRO A 119 5.20 3.04 -7.06
C PRO A 119 4.08 2.02 -7.28
N ILE A 120 3.11 1.94 -6.36
CA ILE A 120 1.99 1.02 -6.46
C ILE A 120 1.10 1.26 -7.69
N THR A 121 1.01 2.50 -8.20
CA THR A 121 0.15 2.80 -9.36
C THR A 121 0.66 2.16 -10.65
N ALA A 122 1.95 1.82 -10.70
CA ALA A 122 2.53 1.13 -11.84
C ALA A 122 2.09 -0.35 -11.94
N CYS A 123 1.48 -0.96 -10.91
CA CYS A 123 1.16 -2.40 -10.91
C CYS A 123 0.28 -2.85 -12.09
N ARG A 124 -0.54 -1.95 -12.65
CA ARG A 124 -1.45 -2.21 -13.79
C ARG A 124 -0.92 -1.70 -15.13
N SER A 125 0.34 -1.28 -15.21
CA SER A 125 0.89 -0.78 -16.46
C SER A 125 0.92 -1.89 -17.52
N ALA A 126 0.43 -1.58 -18.72
CA ALA A 126 0.53 -2.49 -19.88
C ALA A 126 1.97 -2.69 -20.36
N ARG A 127 2.93 -1.93 -19.81
CA ARG A 127 4.37 -2.04 -20.11
C ARG A 127 5.05 -3.22 -19.42
N TRP A 128 4.39 -3.89 -18.47
CA TRP A 128 4.98 -5.06 -17.86
C TRP A 128 4.99 -6.24 -18.82
N ALA A 129 6.19 -6.68 -19.25
CA ALA A 129 6.35 -7.94 -19.93
C ALA A 129 5.85 -9.11 -19.05
N ALA A 130 5.04 -9.98 -19.65
CA ALA A 130 4.54 -11.21 -19.01
C ALA A 130 5.27 -12.46 -19.51
N THR A 131 6.13 -12.31 -20.52
CA THR A 131 6.89 -13.38 -21.15
C THR A 131 8.37 -13.04 -21.14
N THR A 132 9.20 -14.08 -21.04
CA THR A 132 10.65 -13.91 -21.16
C THR A 132 10.98 -13.53 -22.60
N PRO A 133 11.71 -12.43 -22.84
CA PRO A 133 12.14 -12.07 -24.19
C PRO A 133 13.00 -13.19 -24.82
N ASP A 134 12.66 -13.62 -26.03
CA ASP A 134 13.50 -14.52 -26.81
C ASP A 134 14.71 -13.72 -27.33
N ARG A 135 15.90 -14.02 -26.78
CA ARG A 135 17.26 -13.55 -27.16
C ARG A 135 17.36 -12.15 -27.83
N VAL A 136 18.02 -11.23 -27.13
CA VAL A 136 18.79 -10.06 -27.64
C VAL A 136 18.06 -9.12 -28.62
N THR A 137 16.74 -9.19 -28.75
CA THR A 137 16.03 -8.07 -29.36
C THR A 137 16.07 -6.92 -28.36
N ALA A 138 16.51 -5.73 -28.80
CA ALA A 138 16.54 -4.52 -27.98
C ALA A 138 15.18 -4.38 -27.29
N VAL A 139 15.18 -4.50 -25.95
CA VAL A 139 13.94 -4.32 -25.19
C VAL A 139 13.57 -2.85 -25.33
N ASP A 140 12.35 -2.57 -25.78
CA ASP A 140 11.89 -1.20 -25.96
C ASP A 140 12.10 -0.43 -24.64
N PRO A 141 12.76 0.74 -24.68
CA PRO A 141 13.01 1.51 -23.47
C PRO A 141 11.70 1.87 -22.78
N VAL A 142 11.60 1.61 -21.48
CA VAL A 142 10.46 2.06 -20.67
C VAL A 142 10.58 3.56 -20.48
N THR A 143 10.02 4.31 -21.43
CA THR A 143 9.99 5.78 -21.42
C THR A 143 8.99 6.34 -20.40
N ALA A 144 7.98 5.54 -20.04
CA ALA A 144 7.10 5.77 -18.91
C ALA A 144 6.36 4.49 -18.52
N LEU A 145 6.23 4.24 -17.21
CA LEU A 145 5.24 3.31 -16.67
C LEU A 145 3.90 4.07 -16.60
N SER A 146 3.30 4.33 -17.75
CA SER A 146 2.00 5.01 -17.79
C SER A 146 0.93 4.12 -17.18
N VAL A 147 0.19 4.68 -16.22
CA VAL A 147 -1.09 4.14 -15.76
C VAL A 147 -2.07 4.33 -16.92
N ALA A 148 -2.70 3.24 -17.38
CA ALA A 148 -3.72 3.34 -18.43
C ALA A 148 -4.80 4.37 -18.02
N THR A 149 -5.42 5.00 -19.01
CA THR A 149 -6.37 6.13 -18.95
C THR A 149 -7.72 5.83 -18.25
N GLY A 150 -7.71 5.01 -17.18
CA GLY A 150 -8.88 4.55 -16.43
C GLY A 150 -8.95 5.04 -14.98
N ARG A 151 -8.35 6.20 -14.64
CA ARG A 151 -8.28 6.74 -13.27
C ARG A 151 -9.64 6.78 -12.53
N ALA A 152 -10.74 7.00 -13.26
CA ALA A 152 -12.09 7.00 -12.68
C ALA A 152 -12.54 5.58 -12.28
N ALA A 153 -12.43 4.60 -13.17
CA ALA A 153 -12.77 3.20 -12.88
C ALA A 153 -11.83 2.59 -11.81
N GLU A 154 -10.57 3.02 -11.79
CA GLU A 154 -9.63 2.64 -10.75
C GLU A 154 -10.05 3.20 -9.38
N ARG A 155 -10.45 4.47 -9.32
CA ARG A 155 -10.98 5.09 -8.10
C ARG A 155 -12.27 4.42 -7.62
N GLU A 156 -13.18 4.10 -8.53
CA GLU A 156 -14.41 3.37 -8.21
C GLU A 156 -14.10 1.98 -7.63
N GLY A 157 -13.16 1.26 -8.26
CA GLY A 157 -12.70 -0.04 -7.75
C GLY A 157 -12.03 0.04 -6.38
N LEU A 158 -11.33 1.14 -6.06
CA LEU A 158 -10.77 1.37 -4.72
C LEU A 158 -11.87 1.69 -3.69
N ASN A 159 -12.88 2.48 -4.07
CA ASN A 159 -14.03 2.76 -3.22
C ASN A 159 -14.81 1.49 -2.88
N ASP A 160 -15.12 0.64 -3.86
CA ASP A 160 -15.78 -0.64 -3.64
C ASP A 160 -14.95 -1.56 -2.74
N PHE A 161 -13.64 -1.60 -2.97
CA PHE A 161 -12.72 -2.37 -2.13
C PHE A 161 -12.73 -1.88 -0.69
N ALA A 162 -12.63 -0.56 -0.46
CA ALA A 162 -12.65 0.02 0.88
C ALA A 162 -13.97 -0.22 1.62
N VAL A 163 -15.11 -0.18 0.91
CA VAL A 163 -16.41 -0.56 1.47
C VAL A 163 -16.39 -2.04 1.89
N SER A 164 -15.92 -2.93 1.02
CA SER A 164 -15.87 -4.38 1.30
C SER A 164 -14.96 -4.74 2.47
N ARG A 165 -13.85 -3.99 2.65
CA ARG A 165 -12.85 -4.19 3.69
C ARG A 165 -13.01 -3.23 4.88
N GLY A 166 -14.17 -2.57 4.99
CA GLY A 166 -14.44 -1.57 6.01
C GLY A 166 -14.05 -1.93 7.45
N PRO A 167 -14.26 -3.17 7.94
CA PRO A 167 -13.87 -3.57 9.28
C PRO A 167 -12.35 -3.52 9.57
N TRP A 168 -11.50 -3.69 8.56
CA TRP A 168 -10.03 -3.70 8.73
C TRP A 168 -9.38 -2.36 8.41
N LEU A 169 -10.08 -1.49 7.69
CA LEU A 169 -9.51 -0.31 7.03
C LEU A 169 -8.78 0.63 8.00
N ALA A 170 -9.39 0.95 9.15
CA ALA A 170 -8.75 1.82 10.13
C ALA A 170 -7.48 1.19 10.74
N GLY A 171 -7.50 -0.10 11.07
CA GLY A 171 -6.33 -0.78 11.66
C GLY A 171 -5.17 -0.87 10.68
N VAL A 172 -5.44 -1.23 9.42
CA VAL A 172 -4.43 -1.29 8.37
C VAL A 172 -3.81 0.09 8.13
N LEU A 173 -4.63 1.14 7.99
CA LEU A 173 -4.14 2.50 7.74
C LEU A 173 -3.32 3.05 8.91
N ALA A 174 -3.72 2.75 10.16
CA ALA A 174 -2.98 3.14 11.36
C ALA A 174 -1.57 2.53 11.36
N ASP A 175 -1.48 1.22 11.14
CA ASP A 175 -0.18 0.52 11.12
C ASP A 175 0.69 0.95 9.93
N LEU A 176 0.09 1.22 8.76
CA LEU A 176 0.84 1.69 7.58
C LEU A 176 1.42 3.10 7.78
N ARG A 177 0.68 4.03 8.39
CA ARG A 177 1.25 5.36 8.70
C ARG A 177 2.30 5.29 9.81
N GLY A 178 2.13 4.37 10.76
CA GLY A 178 3.09 4.13 11.86
C GLY A 178 4.44 3.60 11.38
N LEU A 179 4.54 3.16 10.13
CA LEU A 179 5.83 2.79 9.54
C LEU A 179 6.79 3.98 9.47
N ASP A 180 6.34 5.23 9.33
CA ASP A 180 7.25 6.38 9.27
C ASP A 180 7.78 6.80 10.67
N GLU A 181 7.21 6.27 11.74
CA GLU A 181 7.62 6.59 13.11
C GLU A 181 8.96 5.89 13.45
N PRO A 182 9.98 6.62 13.95
CA PRO A 182 11.25 6.03 14.33
C PRO A 182 11.03 5.04 15.48
N ALA A 183 11.36 3.76 15.25
CA ALA A 183 11.27 2.74 16.28
C ALA A 183 12.45 2.89 17.26
N GLU A 184 12.32 3.75 18.27
CA GLU A 184 13.38 4.06 19.24
C GLU A 184 13.85 2.85 20.06
N SER A 185 13.12 1.73 20.07
CA SER A 185 13.37 0.58 20.95
C SER A 185 13.27 -0.81 20.30
N ALA A 186 13.02 -0.91 18.98
CA ALA A 186 12.88 -2.21 18.33
C ALA A 186 14.22 -2.67 17.72
N ALA A 187 14.66 -3.89 18.06
CA ALA A 187 15.86 -4.50 17.48
C ALA A 187 15.72 -4.75 15.96
N GLU A 188 14.48 -4.86 15.46
CA GLU A 188 14.16 -4.99 14.04
C GLU A 188 13.00 -4.05 13.65
N PRO A 189 13.00 -3.51 12.40
CA PRO A 189 11.92 -2.66 11.93
C PRO A 189 10.60 -3.44 11.82
N VAL A 190 9.52 -2.84 12.31
CA VAL A 190 8.18 -3.43 12.22
C VAL A 190 7.75 -3.59 10.76
N LYS A 191 7.21 -4.76 10.43
CA LYS A 191 6.59 -5.07 9.13
C LYS A 191 5.07 -5.16 9.27
N VAL A 192 4.35 -4.59 8.30
CA VAL A 192 2.91 -4.77 8.15
C VAL A 192 2.66 -5.91 7.17
N VAL A 193 2.01 -6.98 7.64
CA VAL A 193 1.67 -8.13 6.82
C VAL A 193 0.19 -8.08 6.47
N LEU A 194 -0.11 -8.13 5.17
CA LEU A 194 -1.48 -8.12 4.64
C LEU A 194 -1.79 -9.52 4.12
N VAL A 195 -2.72 -10.21 4.78
CA VAL A 195 -3.17 -11.54 4.38
C VAL A 195 -4.46 -11.42 3.59
N GLU A 196 -4.39 -11.69 2.29
CA GLU A 196 -5.51 -11.60 1.35
C GLU A 196 -5.56 -12.84 0.46
N ARG A 197 -6.75 -13.18 -0.06
CA ARG A 197 -6.91 -14.31 -0.99
C ARG A 197 -6.28 -14.07 -2.35
N GLN A 198 -6.07 -12.81 -2.72
CA GLN A 198 -5.53 -12.40 -4.01
C GLN A 198 -4.46 -11.33 -3.77
N SER A 199 -3.30 -11.46 -4.43
CA SER A 199 -2.25 -10.43 -4.35
C SER A 199 -2.69 -9.08 -4.91
N ALA A 200 -3.66 -9.07 -5.83
CA ALA A 200 -4.31 -7.85 -6.32
C ALA A 200 -5.05 -7.07 -5.21
N ASP A 201 -5.59 -7.75 -4.19
CA ASP A 201 -6.22 -7.07 -3.05
C ASP A 201 -5.17 -6.44 -2.13
N VAL A 202 -4.00 -7.07 -1.97
CA VAL A 202 -2.85 -6.43 -1.31
C VAL A 202 -2.43 -5.16 -2.04
N ALA A 203 -2.38 -5.19 -3.38
CA ALA A 203 -2.09 -4.00 -4.17
C ALA A 203 -3.10 -2.87 -3.94
N ARG A 204 -4.40 -3.21 -3.79
CA ARG A 204 -5.46 -2.24 -3.48
C ARG A 204 -5.31 -1.63 -2.10
N TRP A 205 -4.90 -2.40 -1.09
CA TRP A 205 -4.58 -1.86 0.24
C TRP A 205 -3.46 -0.82 0.19
N ILE A 206 -2.37 -1.14 -0.52
CA ILE A 206 -1.23 -0.23 -0.68
C ILE A 206 -1.66 1.01 -1.48
N ALA A 207 -2.52 0.86 -2.49
CA ALA A 207 -3.05 1.98 -3.27
C ALA A 207 -3.98 2.90 -2.43
N LEU A 208 -4.82 2.34 -1.56
CA LEU A 208 -5.64 3.12 -0.62
C LEU A 208 -4.77 3.95 0.32
N ALA A 209 -3.69 3.36 0.83
CA ALA A 209 -2.74 4.06 1.69
C ALA A 209 -1.98 5.14 0.91
N ALA A 210 -1.39 4.81 -0.24
CA ALA A 210 -0.64 5.76 -1.07
C ALA A 210 -1.46 6.98 -1.51
N ALA A 211 -2.79 6.88 -1.56
CA ALA A 211 -3.68 7.99 -1.88
C ALA A 211 -3.94 8.95 -0.71
N VAL A 212 -3.60 8.58 0.52
CA VAL A 212 -3.88 9.36 1.75
C VAL A 212 -2.64 9.66 2.58
N LEU A 213 -1.55 8.92 2.37
CA LEU A 213 -0.27 9.17 3.01
C LEU A 213 0.42 10.40 2.36
N PRO A 214 1.18 11.20 3.13
CA PRO A 214 2.09 12.20 2.60
C PRO A 214 3.00 11.65 1.49
N PRO A 215 3.37 12.48 0.49
CA PRO A 215 4.22 12.05 -0.62
C PRO A 215 5.54 11.41 -0.16
N ASP A 216 6.22 12.03 0.81
CA ASP A 216 7.52 11.56 1.30
C ASP A 216 7.45 10.21 2.01
N THR A 217 6.33 9.90 2.68
CA THR A 217 6.13 8.56 3.25
C THR A 217 5.80 7.55 2.17
N THR A 218 4.98 7.94 1.19
CA THR A 218 4.59 7.06 0.08
C THR A 218 5.78 6.64 -0.78
N GLU A 219 6.75 7.54 -0.98
CA GLU A 219 7.99 7.25 -1.71
C GLU A 219 8.91 6.28 -0.97
N ARG A 220 8.89 6.29 0.37
CA ARG A 220 9.70 5.40 1.23
C ARG A 220 9.00 4.07 1.54
N LEU A 221 7.74 3.91 1.12
CA LEU A 221 6.95 2.73 1.40
C LEU A 221 7.37 1.56 0.51
N THR A 222 8.26 0.71 1.01
CA THR A 222 8.64 -0.54 0.34
C THR A 222 7.59 -1.61 0.55
N PHE A 223 7.27 -2.36 -0.52
CA PHE A 223 6.22 -3.38 -0.48
C PHE A 223 6.48 -4.57 -1.40
N THR A 224 5.85 -5.70 -1.09
CA THR A 224 5.60 -6.79 -2.04
C THR A 224 4.16 -7.26 -1.91
N THR A 225 3.44 -7.43 -3.02
CA THR A 225 2.04 -7.88 -3.00
C THR A 225 1.89 -9.39 -2.78
N TYR A 226 2.97 -10.14 -2.96
CA TYR A 226 3.02 -11.57 -2.70
C TYR A 226 4.45 -12.05 -2.42
N THR A 227 4.59 -12.83 -1.35
CA THR A 227 5.72 -13.71 -1.09
C THR A 227 5.23 -14.95 -0.34
N ARG A 228 5.92 -16.07 -0.51
CA ARG A 228 5.73 -17.27 0.32
C ARG A 228 6.45 -17.16 1.67
N HIS A 229 7.54 -16.37 1.73
CA HIS A 229 8.43 -16.25 2.90
C HIS A 229 8.42 -14.81 3.43
N PRO A 230 7.36 -14.41 4.16
CA PRO A 230 7.21 -13.04 4.68
C PRO A 230 8.33 -12.58 5.62
N GLU A 231 8.89 -13.48 6.42
CA GLU A 231 9.99 -13.20 7.35
C GLU A 231 11.27 -12.80 6.62
N ARG A 232 11.51 -13.38 5.43
CA ARG A 232 12.69 -13.11 4.58
C ARG A 232 12.52 -11.91 3.65
N ALA A 233 11.31 -11.38 3.52
CA ALA A 233 11.02 -10.25 2.65
C ALA A 233 11.67 -8.97 3.21
N PRO A 234 12.53 -8.25 2.46
CA PRO A 234 13.16 -7.03 2.96
C PRO A 234 12.22 -5.82 2.98
N GLN A 235 11.03 -5.93 2.39
CA GLN A 235 10.05 -4.85 2.34
C GLN A 235 9.30 -4.71 3.66
N ARG A 236 8.78 -3.50 3.91
CA ARG A 236 8.04 -3.18 5.15
C ARG A 236 6.56 -3.54 5.08
N VAL A 237 5.98 -3.54 3.89
CA VAL A 237 4.61 -4.02 3.65
C VAL A 237 4.67 -5.33 2.87
N VAL A 238 4.13 -6.40 3.42
CA VAL A 238 4.30 -7.76 2.88
C VAL A 238 2.95 -8.41 2.67
N GLY A 239 2.62 -8.72 1.41
CA GLY A 239 1.45 -9.49 1.03
C GLY A 239 1.72 -10.98 1.08
N VAL A 240 0.79 -11.73 1.69
CA VAL A 240 0.84 -13.19 1.73
C VAL A 240 -0.55 -13.78 1.49
N LEU A 241 -0.59 -15.02 1.02
CA LEU A 241 -1.83 -15.78 0.98
C LEU A 241 -2.12 -16.42 2.35
N PRO A 242 -3.39 -16.77 2.66
CA PRO A 242 -3.76 -17.31 3.97
C PRO A 242 -2.94 -18.53 4.41
N GLN A 243 -2.63 -19.45 3.48
CA GLN A 243 -1.85 -20.66 3.75
C GLN A 243 -0.37 -20.38 4.10
N ASP A 244 0.15 -19.21 3.73
CA ASP A 244 1.54 -18.82 3.97
C ASP A 244 1.66 -17.87 5.18
N ALA A 245 0.56 -17.61 5.91
CA ALA A 245 0.51 -16.66 7.04
C ALA A 245 0.57 -17.32 8.43
N HIS A 246 0.46 -18.66 8.51
CA HIS A 246 0.13 -19.39 9.75
C HIS A 246 1.16 -19.27 10.90
N GLU A 247 2.39 -18.84 10.62
CA GLU A 247 3.49 -18.79 11.60
C GLU A 247 3.91 -17.36 11.97
N LEU A 248 3.26 -16.34 11.39
CA LEU A 248 3.61 -14.95 11.62
C LEU A 248 3.04 -14.45 12.95
N SER A 249 3.83 -14.60 13.99
CA SER A 249 3.55 -14.06 15.31
C SER A 249 4.82 -13.46 15.90
N GLY A 250 4.70 -12.31 16.55
CA GLY A 250 5.84 -11.64 17.18
C GLY A 250 5.76 -10.13 17.12
N PRO A 251 6.53 -9.42 17.95
CA PRO A 251 6.46 -7.96 18.08
C PRO A 251 6.88 -7.21 16.81
N GLY A 252 7.71 -7.83 15.96
CA GLY A 252 8.17 -7.27 14.68
C GLY A 252 7.15 -7.34 13.53
N PHE A 253 5.99 -7.98 13.74
CA PHE A 253 4.94 -8.10 12.73
C PHE A 253 3.64 -7.46 13.21
N ARG A 254 2.96 -6.77 12.29
CA ARG A 254 1.57 -6.31 12.41
C ARG A 254 0.76 -7.03 11.34
N VAL A 255 0.10 -8.12 11.72
CA VAL A 255 -0.58 -9.03 10.78
C VAL A 255 -2.06 -8.68 10.67
N HIS A 256 -2.51 -8.39 9.46
CA HIS A 256 -3.90 -8.10 9.14
C HIS A 256 -4.49 -9.22 8.28
N THR A 257 -5.33 -10.06 8.89
CA THR A 257 -6.07 -11.11 8.20
C THR A 257 -7.38 -10.58 7.62
N CYS A 258 -7.29 -9.95 6.45
CA CYS A 258 -8.39 -9.19 5.82
C CYS A 258 -9.46 -10.05 5.15
N THR A 259 -9.34 -11.38 5.22
CA THR A 259 -10.37 -12.35 4.80
C THR A 259 -10.86 -13.25 5.92
N GLY A 260 -10.43 -12.98 7.16
CA GLY A 260 -10.76 -13.76 8.35
C GLY A 260 -11.91 -13.16 9.15
N PRO A 261 -12.01 -13.49 10.46
CA PRO A 261 -12.90 -12.82 11.37
C PRO A 261 -12.65 -11.32 11.41
N ARG A 262 -13.70 -10.53 11.64
CA ARG A 262 -13.56 -9.09 11.82
C ARG A 262 -12.69 -8.81 13.05
N PRO A 263 -11.77 -7.82 12.98
CA PRO A 263 -10.96 -7.44 14.13
C PRO A 263 -11.87 -7.01 15.28
N GLN A 264 -11.49 -7.40 16.49
CA GLN A 264 -12.18 -6.99 17.72
C GLN A 264 -11.46 -5.78 18.31
N GLY A 265 -12.23 -4.82 18.83
CA GLY A 265 -11.70 -3.61 19.44
C GLY A 265 -11.78 -2.36 18.55
N THR A 266 -11.65 -1.21 19.19
CA THR A 266 -11.59 0.10 18.52
C THR A 266 -10.15 0.42 18.14
N VAL A 267 -9.97 1.17 17.05
CA VAL A 267 -8.64 1.60 16.62
C VAL A 267 -8.34 2.91 17.35
N GLY A 268 -7.29 2.94 18.16
CA GLY A 268 -6.90 4.12 18.95
C GLY A 268 -6.34 5.29 18.14
N ASP A 269 -6.74 5.44 16.88
CA ASP A 269 -6.17 6.35 15.90
C ASP A 269 -7.26 7.15 15.19
N ALA A 270 -7.47 8.38 15.65
CA ALA A 270 -8.51 9.27 15.12
C ALA A 270 -8.31 9.59 13.63
N TRP A 271 -7.07 9.66 13.14
CA TRP A 271 -6.79 9.90 11.73
C TRP A 271 -7.22 8.68 10.91
N ALA A 272 -6.77 7.49 11.29
CA ALA A 272 -7.04 6.27 10.54
C ALA A 272 -8.53 5.92 10.54
N GLU A 273 -9.21 6.10 11.67
CA GLU A 273 -10.66 5.93 11.77
C GLU A 273 -11.42 6.89 10.84
N THR A 274 -11.01 8.16 10.80
CA THR A 274 -11.64 9.17 9.94
C THR A 274 -11.39 8.90 8.46
N VAL A 275 -10.15 8.58 8.08
CA VAL A 275 -9.80 8.22 6.70
C VAL A 275 -10.58 6.99 6.25
N ALA A 276 -10.71 5.99 7.12
CA ALA A 276 -11.50 4.79 6.84
C ALA A 276 -12.99 5.14 6.59
N ARG A 277 -13.55 6.10 7.32
CA ARG A 277 -14.93 6.58 7.10
C ARG A 277 -15.07 7.29 5.76
N ILE A 278 -14.15 8.18 5.40
CA ILE A 278 -14.15 8.89 4.10
C ILE A 278 -14.14 7.89 2.94
N TRP A 279 -13.23 6.92 2.97
CA TRP A 279 -13.16 5.87 1.95
C TRP A 279 -14.44 5.06 1.85
N ARG A 280 -15.03 4.66 2.98
CA ARG A 280 -16.30 3.91 3.01
C ARG A 280 -17.50 4.74 2.52
N SER A 281 -17.43 6.06 2.66
CA SER A 281 -18.43 6.99 2.11
C SER A 281 -18.24 7.26 0.61
N ARG A 282 -17.17 6.72 -0.01
CA ARG A 282 -16.83 6.90 -1.43
C ARG A 282 -16.52 8.35 -1.82
N THR A 283 -16.01 9.15 -0.89
CA THR A 283 -15.71 10.58 -1.10
C THR A 283 -14.21 10.90 -0.95
N PRO A 284 -13.29 10.23 -1.70
CA PRO A 284 -11.85 10.43 -1.54
C PRO A 284 -11.36 11.83 -1.94
N GLU A 285 -12.16 12.62 -2.65
CA GLU A 285 -11.88 14.04 -2.93
C GLU A 285 -11.70 14.88 -1.66
N LEU A 286 -12.29 14.46 -0.54
CA LEU A 286 -12.13 15.12 0.76
C LEU A 286 -10.68 15.11 1.27
N PHE A 287 -9.83 14.18 0.80
CA PHE A 287 -8.42 14.18 1.17
C PHE A 287 -7.67 15.39 0.59
N LEU A 288 -8.02 15.84 -0.62
CA LEU A 288 -7.45 17.04 -1.21
C LEU A 288 -7.92 18.31 -0.47
N GLU A 289 -9.19 18.35 -0.07
CA GLU A 289 -9.72 19.44 0.73
C GLU A 289 -9.05 19.51 2.11
N ALA A 290 -8.82 18.37 2.76
CA ALA A 290 -8.12 18.29 4.04
C ALA A 290 -6.64 18.70 3.91
N ALA A 291 -5.97 18.32 2.82
CA ALA A 291 -4.57 18.69 2.57
C ALA A 291 -4.39 20.20 2.31
N ALA A 292 -5.45 20.92 1.91
CA ALA A 292 -5.43 22.37 1.75
C ALA A 292 -5.58 23.13 3.09
N LEU A 293 -5.97 22.44 4.16
CA LEU A 293 -6.07 23.04 5.49
C LEU A 293 -4.70 23.01 6.19
N PRO A 294 -4.39 24.00 7.05
CA PRO A 294 -3.13 24.02 7.79
C PRO A 294 -3.05 22.88 8.80
N GLY A 295 -1.93 22.16 8.81
CA GLY A 295 -1.66 21.10 9.78
C GLY A 295 -0.39 20.32 9.46
N GLU A 296 0.07 19.57 10.44
CA GLU A 296 1.17 18.62 10.27
C GLU A 296 0.74 17.41 9.42
N PRO A 297 1.69 16.69 8.80
CA PRO A 297 1.42 15.38 8.21
C PRO A 297 0.67 14.48 9.19
N TYR A 298 -0.31 13.72 8.71
CA TYR A 298 -1.16 12.83 9.52
C TYR A 298 -2.03 13.50 10.60
N ALA A 299 -2.13 14.83 10.64
CA ALA A 299 -3.00 15.49 11.60
C ALA A 299 -4.46 15.00 11.44
N ALA A 300 -5.03 14.45 12.52
CA ALA A 300 -6.41 13.97 12.52
C ALA A 300 -7.43 15.10 12.35
N GLY A 301 -7.11 16.30 12.86
CA GLY A 301 -7.99 17.48 12.87
C GLY A 301 -8.50 17.90 11.49
N PRO A 302 -7.62 18.25 10.53
CA PRO A 302 -8.03 18.64 9.17
C PRO A 302 -8.93 17.62 8.49
N VAL A 303 -8.57 16.34 8.55
CA VAL A 303 -9.34 15.26 7.91
C VAL A 303 -10.71 15.10 8.60
N ALA A 304 -10.75 15.20 9.93
CA ALA A 304 -11.99 15.08 10.69
C ALA A 304 -12.94 16.26 10.47
N VAL A 305 -12.43 17.49 10.39
CA VAL A 305 -13.24 18.66 10.03
C VAL A 305 -13.85 18.50 8.65
N THR A 306 -13.05 18.14 7.64
CA THR A 306 -13.53 17.97 6.28
C THR A 306 -14.59 16.87 6.19
N ALA A 307 -14.40 15.74 6.90
CA ALA A 307 -15.39 14.67 6.97
C ALA A 307 -16.71 15.13 7.61
N LEU A 308 -16.67 15.82 8.75
CA LEU A 308 -17.86 16.32 9.44
C LEU A 308 -18.60 17.36 8.60
N CYS A 309 -17.89 18.29 7.95
CA CYS A 309 -18.49 19.29 7.06
C CYS A 309 -19.19 18.65 5.84
N ALA A 310 -18.71 17.48 5.40
CA ALA A 310 -19.32 16.68 4.35
C ALA A 310 -20.47 15.77 4.85
N GLY A 311 -20.82 15.83 6.13
CA GLY A 311 -21.90 15.03 6.73
C GLY A 311 -21.51 13.59 7.06
N ILE A 312 -20.22 13.26 7.09
CA ILE A 312 -19.74 11.93 7.48
C ILE A 312 -19.70 11.83 9.00
N ALA A 313 -20.51 10.93 9.57
CA ALA A 313 -20.53 10.69 11.00
C ALA A 313 -19.20 10.07 11.48
N LEU A 314 -18.60 10.70 12.50
CA LEU A 314 -17.37 10.25 13.15
C LEU A 314 -17.65 9.81 14.59
N GLY A 315 -16.79 8.94 15.12
CA GLY A 315 -16.77 8.59 16.54
C GLY A 315 -16.17 9.69 17.43
N PRO A 316 -16.14 9.49 18.75
CA PRO A 316 -15.73 10.52 19.71
C PRO A 316 -14.32 11.06 19.48
N CYS A 317 -13.36 10.19 19.11
CA CYS A 317 -11.98 10.58 18.84
C CYS A 317 -11.88 11.54 17.64
N GLY A 318 -12.59 11.25 16.55
CA GLY A 318 -12.64 12.11 15.36
C GLY A 318 -13.32 13.45 15.64
N ARG A 319 -14.45 13.43 16.36
CA ARG A 319 -15.15 14.67 16.76
C ARG A 319 -14.28 15.54 17.67
N SER A 320 -13.60 14.93 18.65
CA SER A 320 -12.66 15.63 19.53
C SER A 320 -11.49 16.25 18.76
N ALA A 321 -10.90 15.51 17.80
CA ALA A 321 -9.80 16.00 16.98
C ALA A 321 -10.22 17.19 16.10
N ALA A 322 -11.42 17.12 15.49
CA ALA A 322 -11.96 18.22 14.70
C ALA A 322 -12.18 19.48 15.53
N ALA A 323 -12.82 19.34 16.70
CA ALA A 323 -13.09 20.45 17.60
C ALA A 323 -11.81 21.09 18.15
N ALA A 324 -10.83 20.27 18.56
CA ALA A 324 -9.55 20.76 19.06
C ALA A 324 -8.77 21.53 17.99
N TRP A 325 -8.68 21.00 16.77
CA TRP A 325 -7.98 21.67 15.68
C TRP A 325 -8.63 23.01 15.30
N ALA A 326 -9.97 23.05 15.23
CA ALA A 326 -10.70 24.27 14.89
C ALA A 326 -10.59 25.33 16.00
N ALA A 327 -10.56 24.92 17.28
CA ALA A 327 -10.39 25.81 18.42
C ALA A 327 -9.04 26.54 18.39
N GLU A 328 -7.97 25.84 18.01
CA GLU A 328 -6.63 26.42 17.87
C GLU A 328 -6.50 27.34 16.64
N ARG A 329 -7.37 27.16 15.65
CA ARG A 329 -7.30 27.83 14.34
C ARG A 329 -8.65 28.41 13.92
N PRO A 330 -9.22 29.35 14.69
CA PRO A 330 -10.59 29.84 14.47
C PRO A 330 -10.79 30.59 13.14
N TYR A 331 -9.72 30.89 12.41
CA TYR A 331 -9.74 31.55 11.10
C TYR A 331 -9.41 30.64 9.93
N ALA A 332 -9.13 29.34 10.19
CA ALA A 332 -8.79 28.40 9.12
C ALA A 332 -10.01 27.92 8.33
N LEU A 333 -11.23 28.17 8.83
CA LEU A 333 -12.49 27.81 8.19
C LEU A 333 -13.28 29.06 7.82
N ASP A 334 -13.97 29.02 6.68
CA ASP A 334 -14.95 30.03 6.34
C ASP A 334 -16.23 29.88 7.19
N ALA A 335 -17.13 30.87 7.10
CA ALA A 335 -18.37 30.88 7.89
C ALA A 335 -19.28 29.68 7.61
N LYS A 336 -19.29 29.17 6.37
CA LYS A 336 -20.10 28.01 5.98
C LYS A 336 -19.58 26.75 6.64
N ARG A 337 -18.28 26.46 6.51
CA ARG A 337 -17.62 25.31 7.12
C ARG A 337 -17.67 25.37 8.64
N THR A 338 -17.55 26.57 9.23
CA THR A 338 -17.71 26.76 10.67
C THR A 338 -19.11 26.34 11.14
N ARG A 339 -20.16 26.80 10.45
CA ARG A 339 -21.55 26.40 10.77
C ARG A 339 -21.75 24.89 10.63
N GLN A 340 -21.30 24.30 9.51
CA GLN A 340 -21.40 22.86 9.27
C GLN A 340 -20.71 22.03 10.36
N LEU A 341 -19.52 22.45 10.80
CA LEU A 341 -18.80 21.79 11.88
C LEU A 341 -19.56 21.88 13.21
N VAL A 342 -20.08 23.06 13.56
CA VAL A 342 -20.87 23.28 14.78
C VAL A 342 -22.15 22.43 14.78
N ASP A 343 -22.88 22.40 13.66
CA ASP A 343 -24.08 21.59 13.50
C ASP A 343 -23.76 20.10 13.68
N ALA A 344 -22.65 19.62 13.08
CA ALA A 344 -22.22 18.23 13.21
C ALA A 344 -21.85 17.85 14.65
N LEU A 345 -21.15 18.73 15.39
CA LEU A 345 -20.75 18.51 16.78
C LEU A 345 -21.92 18.63 17.77
N THR A 346 -22.96 19.38 17.45
CA THR A 346 -24.14 19.61 18.32
C THR A 346 -25.33 18.72 17.99
N SER A 347 -25.23 17.88 16.96
CA SER A 347 -26.30 16.95 16.56
C SER A 347 -26.77 16.07 17.72
N THR A 348 -28.09 16.01 17.92
CA THR A 348 -28.75 15.34 19.05
C THR A 348 -28.80 13.82 18.93
N GLY A 349 -28.43 13.26 17.76
CA GLY A 349 -28.45 11.81 17.49
C GLY A 349 -27.16 11.07 17.87
N VAL A 350 -26.35 11.61 18.78
CA VAL A 350 -25.04 11.07 19.17
C VAL A 350 -25.06 10.67 20.64
N ASP A 351 -25.26 9.38 20.91
CA ASP A 351 -25.41 8.84 22.27
C ASP A 351 -24.07 8.44 22.94
N ASP A 352 -22.95 8.52 22.23
CA ASP A 352 -21.63 8.03 22.65
C ASP A 352 -20.63 9.13 23.05
N ARG A 353 -21.12 10.32 23.42
CA ARG A 353 -20.28 11.49 23.73
C ARG A 353 -19.35 11.24 24.92
N THR A 354 -18.13 11.75 24.82
CA THR A 354 -17.09 11.58 25.86
C THR A 354 -16.70 12.92 26.49
N GLY A 355 -16.09 12.90 27.68
CA GLY A 355 -15.61 14.12 28.35
C GLY A 355 -14.60 14.90 27.50
N ALA A 356 -13.66 14.21 26.85
CA ALA A 356 -12.68 14.83 25.96
C ALA A 356 -13.32 15.55 24.76
N GLU A 357 -14.43 15.00 24.24
CA GLU A 357 -15.21 15.63 23.18
C GLU A 357 -15.88 16.92 23.67
N PHE A 358 -16.49 16.89 24.85
CA PHE A 358 -17.11 18.08 25.44
C PHE A 358 -16.08 19.18 25.72
N ASP A 359 -14.91 18.84 26.26
CA ASP A 359 -13.84 19.80 26.52
C ASP A 359 -13.33 20.45 25.22
N ALA A 360 -13.13 19.66 24.17
CA ALA A 360 -12.69 20.16 22.88
C ALA A 360 -13.75 21.06 22.22
N ALA A 361 -15.03 20.66 22.27
CA ALA A 361 -16.14 21.47 21.77
C ALA A 361 -16.31 22.77 22.57
N GLY A 362 -16.16 22.72 23.89
CA GLY A 362 -16.19 23.92 24.74
C GLY A 362 -15.11 24.93 24.38
N ARG A 363 -13.88 24.46 24.12
CA ARG A 363 -12.79 25.32 23.62
C ARG A 363 -13.11 25.93 22.26
N LEU A 364 -13.72 25.16 21.35
CA LEU A 364 -14.15 25.66 20.05
C LEU A 364 -15.19 26.78 20.21
N PHE A 365 -16.24 26.56 21.01
CA PHE A 365 -17.28 27.57 21.21
C PHE A 365 -16.74 28.83 21.87
N ALA A 366 -15.82 28.71 22.82
CA ALA A 366 -15.12 29.87 23.41
C ALA A 366 -14.28 30.63 22.37
N ALA A 367 -13.60 29.92 21.45
CA ALA A 367 -12.81 30.53 20.39
C ALA A 367 -13.68 31.21 19.29
N LEU A 368 -14.93 30.76 19.15
CA LEU A 368 -15.93 31.32 18.24
C LEU A 368 -16.79 32.42 18.89
N ASP A 369 -16.70 32.61 20.21
CA ASP A 369 -17.49 33.62 20.92
C ASP A 369 -17.18 35.03 20.39
N GLY A 370 -18.23 35.80 20.09
CA GLY A 370 -18.15 37.06 19.34
C GLY A 370 -17.99 36.94 17.82
N ARG A 371 -18.06 35.73 17.23
CA ARG A 371 -17.91 35.47 15.78
C ARG A 371 -18.94 34.52 15.16
N SER A 372 -19.85 33.95 15.95
CA SER A 372 -20.90 33.06 15.42
C SER A 372 -21.68 33.75 14.30
N PRO A 373 -21.81 33.13 13.11
CA PRO A 373 -22.72 33.64 12.09
C PRO A 373 -24.15 33.52 12.63
N ALA A 374 -24.89 34.62 12.57
CA ALA A 374 -26.32 34.66 12.87
C ALA A 374 -27.13 33.64 12.05
#